data_AF-A0A2M9Q4B9-F1
#
_entry.id   AF-A0A2M9Q4B9-F1
#
_cell.length_a   1.000
_cell.length_b   1.000
_cell.length_c   1.000
_cell.angle_alpha   90.00
_cell.angle_beta   90.00
_cell.angle_gamma   90.00
#
_symmetry.space_group_name_H-M   'P 1'
#
loop_
_entity.id
_entity.type
_entity.pdbx_description
1 polymer ?
#
loop_
_entity_poly.entity_id
_entity_poly.type
_entity_poly.pdbx_seq_one_letter_code
_entity_poly.pdbx_strand_id
1 'polypeptide(L)'
;MALSIINIHVNVTGTSTRFFNVLAANLTVTAGTSIPVADFLNDSGTAAAAFPVVTNGYYNFYINGVLQEGGAYAVSATELVFNGVTGTITAGTPLVVEAVELVTQT
;
A
#
# COMPACT_ATOMS: atom_id res chain seq x y z
N MET A 1 -44.35 23.53 8.34
CA MET A 1 -42.93 23.45 7.95
C MET A 1 -42.62 21.99 7.70
N ALA A 2 -42.36 21.60 6.45
CA ALA A 2 -41.99 20.21 6.15
C ALA A 2 -40.51 20.00 6.47
N LEU A 3 -40.20 19.05 7.35
CA LEU A 3 -38.84 18.53 7.45
C LEU A 3 -38.57 17.72 6.18
N SER A 4 -37.67 18.21 5.34
CA SER A 4 -37.03 17.38 4.31
C SER A 4 -35.85 16.69 4.98
N ILE A 5 -35.98 15.40 5.26
CA ILE A 5 -34.85 14.54 5.62
C ILE A 5 -34.27 14.05 4.30
N ILE A 6 -33.16 14.63 3.85
CA ILE A 6 -32.46 14.15 2.66
C ILE A 6 -31.67 12.91 3.06
N ASN A 7 -32.05 11.74 2.53
CA ASN A 7 -31.20 10.54 2.55
C ASN A 7 -30.30 10.56 1.32
N ILE A 8 -29.03 10.92 1.49
CA ILE A 8 -28.02 10.82 0.44
C ILE A 8 -27.51 9.38 0.39
N HIS A 9 -27.66 8.74 -0.77
CA HIS A 9 -27.02 7.48 -1.08
C HIS A 9 -25.86 7.78 -2.03
N VAL A 10 -24.67 7.33 -1.68
CA VAL A 10 -23.48 7.45 -2.54
C VAL A 10 -23.07 6.05 -2.94
N ASN A 11 -23.04 5.81 -4.24
CA ASN A 11 -22.54 4.55 -4.78
C ASN A 11 -21.03 4.71 -5.03
N VAL A 12 -20.24 3.73 -4.60
CA VAL A 12 -18.78 3.73 -4.75
C VAL A 12 -18.35 2.39 -5.30
N THR A 13 -17.39 2.41 -6.23
CA THR A 13 -16.64 1.22 -6.67
C THR A 13 -15.19 1.36 -6.25
N GLY A 14 -14.53 0.23 -5.98
CA GLY A 14 -13.10 0.20 -5.66
C GLY A 14 -12.33 -0.69 -6.62
N THR A 15 -11.08 -0.30 -6.89
CA THR A 15 -10.09 -1.16 -7.54
C THR A 15 -8.90 -1.35 -6.60
N SER A 16 -8.29 -2.53 -6.63
CA SER A 16 -7.11 -2.84 -5.84
C SER A 16 -6.05 -3.44 -6.74
N THR A 17 -4.80 -3.02 -6.55
CA THR A 17 -3.61 -3.61 -7.15
C THR A 17 -2.58 -3.91 -6.08
N ARG A 18 -1.96 -5.08 -6.15
CA ARG A 18 -1.04 -5.57 -5.14
C ARG A 18 0.35 -5.81 -5.72
N PHE A 19 1.32 -5.60 -4.86
CA PHE A 19 2.74 -5.65 -5.15
C PHE A 19 3.43 -6.52 -4.11
N PHE A 20 4.22 -7.48 -4.56
CA PHE A 20 4.78 -8.53 -3.74
C PHE A 20 6.30 -8.53 -3.80
N ASN A 21 6.96 -8.49 -2.66
CA ASN A 21 8.40 -8.67 -2.53
C ASN A 21 8.66 -9.71 -1.44
N VAL A 22 9.42 -10.76 -1.74
CA VAL A 22 9.93 -11.68 -0.73
C VAL A 22 11.40 -11.34 -0.53
N LEU A 23 11.75 -10.89 0.67
CA LEU A 23 13.10 -10.42 0.96
C LEU A 23 14.14 -11.53 0.71
N ALA A 24 15.07 -11.29 -0.22
CA ALA A 24 16.15 -12.24 -0.51
C ALA A 24 17.23 -12.28 0.59
N ALA A 25 17.36 -11.21 1.36
CA ALA A 25 18.31 -11.07 2.47
C ALA A 25 17.65 -10.35 3.65
N ASN A 26 18.27 -10.41 4.82
CA ASN A 26 17.81 -9.64 5.98
C ASN A 26 17.83 -8.14 5.65
N LEU A 27 16.74 -7.45 5.98
CA LEU A 27 16.63 -6.01 5.85
C LEU A 27 16.74 -5.37 7.23
N THR A 28 17.79 -4.57 7.44
CA THR A 28 17.87 -3.69 8.60
C THR A 28 17.05 -2.44 8.30
N VAL A 29 15.94 -2.29 9.01
CA VAL A 29 15.03 -1.15 8.92
C VAL A 29 15.49 -0.08 9.90
N THR A 30 15.68 1.13 9.36
CA THR A 30 15.85 2.38 10.08
C THR A 30 14.94 3.44 9.46
N ALA A 31 14.74 4.58 10.11
CA ALA A 31 13.93 5.65 9.54
C ALA A 31 14.50 6.10 8.17
N GLY A 32 13.65 6.10 7.14
CA GLY A 32 14.04 6.42 5.77
C GLY A 32 14.63 5.25 4.99
N THR A 33 14.69 4.03 5.56
CA THR A 33 14.98 2.82 4.77
C THR A 33 13.91 2.69 3.70
N SER A 34 14.33 2.47 2.44
CA SER A 34 13.41 2.34 1.33
C SER A 34 13.65 1.06 0.52
N ILE A 35 12.58 0.62 -0.14
CA ILE A 35 12.61 -0.51 -1.07
C ILE A 35 12.08 0.02 -2.41
N PRO A 36 12.87 -0.04 -3.49
CA PRO A 36 12.43 0.44 -4.79
C PRO A 36 11.32 -0.46 -5.34
N VAL A 37 10.40 0.15 -6.09
CA VAL A 37 9.27 -0.56 -6.72
C VAL A 37 9.72 -1.68 -7.67
N ALA A 38 10.89 -1.54 -8.28
CA ALA A 38 11.47 -2.53 -9.17
C ALA A 38 11.75 -3.88 -8.48
N ASP A 39 11.86 -3.91 -7.14
CA ASP A 39 12.03 -5.13 -6.36
C ASP A 39 10.69 -5.84 -6.08
N PHE A 40 9.56 -5.26 -6.49
CA PHE A 40 8.24 -5.86 -6.34
C PHE A 40 7.75 -6.47 -7.65
N LEU A 41 6.99 -7.56 -7.53
CA LEU A 41 6.18 -8.11 -8.60
C LEU A 41 4.74 -7.59 -8.49
N ASN A 42 4.11 -7.27 -9.62
CA ASN A 42 2.69 -6.92 -9.66
C ASN A 42 1.78 -8.16 -9.63
N ASP A 43 0.46 -7.97 -9.65
CA ASP A 43 -0.53 -9.06 -9.69
C ASP A 43 -0.37 -10.04 -10.88
N SER A 44 0.34 -9.65 -11.95
CA SER A 44 0.65 -10.53 -13.09
C SER A 44 1.99 -11.28 -12.93
N GLY A 45 2.66 -11.15 -11.78
CA GLY A 45 3.96 -11.77 -11.52
C GLY A 45 5.13 -11.13 -12.27
N THR A 46 4.95 -9.93 -12.85
CA THR A 46 5.99 -9.19 -13.57
C THR A 46 6.57 -8.09 -12.67
N ALA A 47 7.84 -7.76 -12.84
CA ALA A 47 8.47 -6.64 -12.13
C ALA A 47 7.66 -5.34 -12.31
N ALA A 48 7.39 -4.66 -11.20
CA ALA A 48 6.60 -3.45 -11.17
C ALA A 48 7.44 -2.24 -11.62
N ALA A 49 6.89 -1.44 -12.53
CA ALA A 49 7.54 -0.21 -12.98
C ALA A 49 7.22 0.99 -12.07
N ALA A 50 6.04 1.01 -11.47
CA ALA A 50 5.59 2.04 -10.55
C ALA A 50 4.46 1.54 -9.65
N PHE A 51 4.38 2.08 -8.43
CA PHE A 51 3.18 1.99 -7.61
C PHE A 51 2.15 2.99 -8.16
N PRO A 52 0.85 2.67 -8.19
CA PRO A 52 -0.17 3.62 -8.59
C PRO A 52 -0.19 4.80 -7.62
N VAL A 53 -0.41 6.00 -8.11
CA VAL A 53 -0.68 7.18 -7.27
C VAL A 53 -2.16 7.16 -6.88
N VAL A 54 -2.43 6.89 -5.61
CA VAL A 54 -3.80 6.82 -5.09
C VAL A 54 -4.31 8.23 -4.80
N THR A 55 -5.43 8.62 -5.43
CA THR A 55 -6.02 9.97 -5.28
C THR A 55 -7.14 10.00 -4.25
N ASN A 56 -8.03 9.00 -4.29
CA ASN A 56 -9.14 8.85 -3.36
C ASN A 56 -9.17 7.41 -2.84
N GLY A 57 -8.31 7.14 -1.87
CA GLY A 57 -8.17 5.80 -1.31
C GLY A 57 -7.03 5.71 -0.32
N TYR A 58 -6.40 4.54 -0.24
CA TYR A 58 -5.32 4.29 0.71
C TYR A 58 -4.37 3.21 0.20
N TYR A 59 -3.20 3.16 0.83
CA TYR A 59 -2.32 2.00 0.76
C TYR A 59 -2.51 1.16 2.02
N ASN A 60 -2.43 -0.16 1.87
CA ASN A 60 -2.13 -1.07 2.97
C ASN A 60 -0.74 -1.64 2.76
N PHE A 61 0.04 -1.75 3.83
CA PHE A 61 1.32 -2.43 3.82
C PHE A 61 1.29 -3.58 4.81
N TYR A 62 1.66 -4.76 4.35
CA TYR A 62 1.73 -5.97 5.15
C TYR A 62 3.16 -6.48 5.21
N ILE A 63 3.60 -6.81 6.43
CA ILE A 63 4.85 -7.52 6.69
C ILE A 63 4.47 -8.90 7.22
N ASN A 64 4.86 -9.94 6.49
CA ASN A 64 4.51 -11.33 6.81
C ASN A 64 2.98 -11.54 7.02
N GLY A 65 2.16 -10.84 6.25
CA GLY A 65 0.70 -10.88 6.38
C GLY A 65 0.10 -10.03 7.50
N VAL A 66 0.91 -9.33 8.30
CA VAL A 66 0.44 -8.43 9.36
C VAL A 66 0.35 -7.00 8.81
N LEU A 67 -0.83 -6.38 8.91
CA LEU A 67 -1.06 -4.98 8.54
C LEU A 67 -0.21 -4.05 9.40
N GLN A 68 0.49 -3.12 8.75
CA GLN A 68 1.28 -2.09 9.41
C GLN A 68 0.46 -0.83 9.65
N GLU A 69 0.77 -0.12 10.74
CA GLU A 69 0.19 1.19 11.03
C GLU A 69 0.48 2.16 9.87
N GLY A 70 -0.53 2.94 9.45
CA GLY A 70 -0.41 3.85 8.31
C GLY A 70 0.70 4.91 8.44
N GLY A 71 1.09 5.29 9.67
CA GLY A 71 2.19 6.23 9.91
C GLY A 71 3.58 5.60 9.82
N ALA A 72 3.69 4.26 9.84
CA ALA A 72 4.97 3.54 9.87
C ALA A 72 5.63 3.41 8.49
N TYR A 73 4.95 3.84 7.43
CA TYR A 73 5.46 3.78 6.07
C TYR A 73 4.88 4.88 5.18
N ALA A 74 5.50 5.11 4.03
CA ALA A 74 4.98 5.93 2.95
C ALA A 74 5.21 5.20 1.62
N VAL A 75 4.26 5.35 0.69
CA VAL A 75 4.37 4.80 -0.67
C VAL A 75 4.41 5.97 -1.64
N SER A 76 5.40 5.98 -2.52
CA SER A 76 5.50 6.86 -3.67
C SER A 76 5.39 6.04 -4.95
N ALA A 77 5.38 6.67 -6.13
CA ALA A 77 5.39 5.92 -7.39
C ALA A 77 6.61 5.00 -7.54
N THR A 78 7.74 5.32 -6.89
CA THR A 78 9.03 4.65 -7.12
C THR A 78 9.52 3.79 -5.97
N GLU A 79 8.99 3.97 -4.76
CA GLU A 79 9.49 3.28 -3.57
C GLU A 79 8.48 3.22 -2.43
N LEU A 80 8.65 2.18 -1.61
CA LEU A 80 8.11 2.07 -0.26
C LEU A 80 9.18 2.56 0.72
N VAL A 81 8.82 3.45 1.64
CA VAL A 81 9.72 4.01 2.66
C VAL A 81 9.20 3.68 4.06
N PHE A 82 10.08 3.25 4.96
CA PHE A 82 9.76 3.03 6.37
C PHE A 82 9.94 4.32 7.19
N ASN A 83 8.95 4.65 8.01
CA ASN A 83 8.90 5.86 8.82
C ASN A 83 8.94 5.53 10.30
N GLY A 84 9.85 6.14 11.06
CA GLY A 84 9.85 6.10 12.53
C GLY A 84 10.02 4.72 13.19
N VAL A 85 10.16 3.66 12.40
CA VAL A 85 10.35 2.28 12.87
C VAL A 85 11.79 1.83 12.67
N THR A 86 12.28 1.01 13.59
CA THR A 86 13.62 0.42 13.51
C THR A 86 13.54 -1.07 13.86
N GLY A 87 14.30 -1.90 13.17
CA GLY A 87 14.34 -3.33 13.45
C GLY A 87 15.02 -4.13 12.35
N THR A 88 14.90 -5.44 12.41
CA THR A 88 15.40 -6.34 11.35
C THR A 88 14.25 -7.19 10.86
N ILE A 89 13.98 -7.15 9.56
CA ILE A 89 13.09 -8.08 8.89
C ILE A 89 13.95 -9.19 8.28
N THR A 90 13.67 -10.44 8.64
CA THR A 90 14.47 -11.58 8.19
C THR A 90 14.21 -11.94 6.73
N ALA A 91 15.21 -12.48 6.05
CA ALA A 91 15.07 -13.05 4.71
C ALA A 91 13.92 -14.06 4.64
N GLY A 92 13.26 -14.13 3.48
CA GLY A 92 12.06 -14.94 3.24
C GLY A 92 10.76 -14.30 3.72
N THR A 93 10.80 -13.14 4.38
CA THR A 93 9.60 -12.43 4.82
C THR A 93 8.88 -11.79 3.63
N PRO A 94 7.58 -12.09 3.40
CA PRO A 94 6.79 -11.41 2.39
C PRO A 94 6.44 -9.99 2.81
N LEU A 95 6.67 -9.05 1.90
CA LEU A 95 6.25 -7.66 1.95
C LEU A 95 5.17 -7.47 0.87
N VAL A 96 4.01 -6.97 1.27
CA VAL A 96 2.90 -6.75 0.34
C VAL A 96 2.40 -5.32 0.46
N VAL A 97 2.46 -4.57 -0.63
CA VAL A 97 1.81 -3.26 -0.75
C VAL A 97 0.53 -3.46 -1.56
N GLU A 98 -0.60 -3.01 -1.01
CA GLU A 98 -1.88 -2.95 -1.71
C GLU A 98 -2.26 -1.49 -1.90
N ALA A 99 -2.50 -1.08 -3.14
CA ALA A 99 -3.04 0.23 -3.47
C ALA A 99 -4.52 0.11 -3.80
N VAL A 100 -5.38 0.78 -3.03
CA VAL A 100 -6.83 0.79 -3.20
C VAL A 100 -7.27 2.17 -3.66
N GLU A 101 -7.95 2.23 -4.81
CA GLU A 101 -8.54 3.45 -5.37
C GLU A 101 -10.06 3.34 -5.36
N LEU A 102 -10.74 4.40 -4.91
CA LEU A 102 -12.20 4.47 -4.80
C LEU A 102 -12.75 5.54 -5.73
N VAL A 103 -13.79 5.18 -6.48
CA VAL A 103 -14.47 6.07 -7.42
C VAL A 103 -15.93 6.18 -7.05
N THR A 104 -16.41 7.41 -6.87
CA THR A 104 -17.85 7.68 -6.75
C THR A 104 -18.53 7.46 -8.10
N GLN A 105 -19.61 6.70 -8.09
CA GLN A 105 -20.41 6.46 -9.28
C GLN A 105 -21.45 7.57 -9.42
N THR A 106 -21.57 8.09 -10.64
CA THR A 106 -22.60 9.06 -11.05
C THR A 106 -23.88 8.37 -11.47
#